data_AF-A0A9D4HGZ3-F1
#
_entry.id   AF-A0A9D4HGZ3-F1
#
_cell.length_a   1.000
_cell.length_b   1.000
_cell.length_c   1.000
_cell.angle_alpha   90.00
_cell.angle_beta   90.00
_cell.angle_gamma   90.00
#
_symmetry.space_group_name_H-M   'P 1'
#
loop_
_entity.id
_entity.type
_entity.pdbx_description
1 polymer ?
#
loop_
_entity_poly.entity_id
_entity_poly.type
_entity_poly.pdbx_seq_one_letter_code
_entity_poly.pdbx_strand_id
1 'polypeptide(L)'
;MPLPAALLQPCTEEYQGLREWMMSVDYVSLSIISYLCGKEALYMESLTEDQIASDLRGVLEKFLKKHIPLPTKVVRSRWGNSKNTRGSYCYIKVGATVGDVDTLAQPICDNNGKPLLQFAGEATHSSFYSTTHGALLTGHREAKRILDLYGIANSK
;
A
#
# COMPACT_ATOMS: atom_id res chain seq x y z
N MET A 1 26.23 -33.27 -20.39
CA MET A 1 25.94 -33.63 -18.99
C MET A 1 24.72 -32.83 -18.56
N PRO A 2 23.51 -33.39 -18.57
CA PRO A 2 22.28 -32.66 -18.26
C PRO A 2 21.92 -32.78 -16.78
N LEU A 3 21.37 -31.71 -16.19
CA LEU A 3 20.80 -31.67 -14.84
C LEU A 3 19.38 -32.29 -14.85
N PRO A 4 18.99 -33.08 -13.83
CA PRO A 4 17.65 -33.62 -13.75
C PRO A 4 16.67 -32.63 -13.07
N ALA A 5 15.51 -32.47 -13.71
CA ALA A 5 14.30 -31.96 -13.10
C ALA A 5 13.58 -33.11 -12.38
N ALA A 6 13.39 -33.00 -11.07
CA ALA A 6 12.32 -33.65 -10.31
C ALA A 6 12.39 -33.20 -8.84
N LEU A 7 11.35 -32.51 -8.37
CA LEU A 7 10.58 -32.79 -7.15
C LEU A 7 9.61 -31.62 -6.91
N LEU A 8 8.61 -31.54 -7.79
CA LEU A 8 7.32 -30.95 -7.46
C LEU A 8 6.49 -32.04 -6.79
N GLN A 9 6.23 -31.91 -5.50
CA GLN A 9 5.01 -32.42 -4.88
C GLN A 9 4.49 -31.41 -3.84
N PRO A 10 3.17 -31.37 -3.62
CA PRO A 10 2.43 -30.20 -3.18
C PRO A 10 2.47 -30.06 -1.65
N CYS A 11 2.69 -28.84 -1.16
CA CYS A 11 2.58 -28.55 0.26
C CYS A 11 1.10 -28.56 0.67
N THR A 12 0.80 -29.38 1.67
CA THR A 12 -0.52 -29.67 2.23
C THR A 12 -1.23 -28.44 2.83
N GLU A 13 -2.56 -28.50 2.78
CA GLU A 13 -3.58 -27.47 3.06
C GLU A 13 -3.73 -26.99 4.53
N GLU A 14 -2.71 -27.12 5.38
CA GLU A 14 -2.89 -26.93 6.84
C GLU A 14 -2.30 -25.63 7.42
N TYR A 15 -1.80 -24.71 6.59
CA TYR A 15 -1.07 -23.51 7.03
C TYR A 15 -1.68 -22.18 6.55
N GLN A 16 -3.00 -22.01 6.66
CA GLN A 16 -3.68 -20.74 6.32
C GLN A 16 -3.72 -19.70 7.46
N GLY A 17 -3.19 -19.98 8.66
CA GLY A 17 -3.42 -19.13 9.83
C GLY A 17 -2.34 -18.12 10.25
N LEU A 18 -1.12 -18.12 9.70
CA LEU A 18 0.02 -17.39 10.32
C LEU A 18 1.01 -16.78 9.31
N ARG A 19 0.56 -15.91 8.39
CA ARG A 19 1.43 -15.37 7.32
C ARG A 19 1.74 -13.86 7.32
N GLU A 20 1.44 -13.09 8.35
CA GLU A 20 1.60 -11.62 8.27
C GLU A 20 2.50 -10.97 9.32
N TRP A 21 3.76 -11.41 9.44
CA TRP A 21 4.79 -10.62 10.12
C TRP A 21 6.15 -10.77 9.43
N MET A 22 6.57 -9.74 8.68
CA MET A 22 7.92 -9.65 8.12
C MET A 22 8.66 -8.51 8.84
N MET A 23 9.68 -8.86 9.63
CA MET A 23 10.55 -7.89 10.31
C MET A 23 11.85 -7.74 9.50
N SER A 24 12.21 -6.50 9.15
CA SER A 24 13.54 -6.17 8.62
C SER A 24 14.37 -5.50 9.71
N VAL A 25 15.65 -5.86 9.82
CA VAL A 25 16.62 -5.29 10.77
C VAL A 25 17.74 -4.63 9.97
N ASP A 26 17.86 -3.31 10.05
CA ASP A 26 18.96 -2.55 9.44
C ASP A 26 20.12 -2.37 10.44
N TYR A 27 21.37 -2.50 10.00
CA TYR A 27 22.54 -2.68 10.90
C TYR A 27 23.20 -1.38 11.40
N VAL A 28 22.72 -0.19 11.01
CA VAL A 28 23.34 1.11 11.36
C VAL A 28 22.58 1.83 12.49
N SER A 29 21.43 1.29 12.88
CA SER A 29 20.64 1.69 14.04
C SER A 29 19.81 0.47 14.42
N LEU A 30 19.82 0.01 15.67
CA LEU A 30 19.03 -1.15 16.09
C LEU A 30 17.53 -0.78 16.04
N SER A 31 16.96 -0.87 14.86
CA SER A 31 15.60 -0.49 14.52
C SER A 31 14.83 -1.74 14.12
N ILE A 32 13.61 -1.87 14.65
CA ILE A 32 12.67 -2.92 14.27
C ILE A 32 11.51 -2.24 13.55
N ILE A 33 11.19 -2.75 12.36
CA ILE A 33 10.03 -2.32 11.59
C ILE A 33 8.98 -3.42 11.66
N SER A 34 7.77 -3.05 12.08
CA SER A 34 6.59 -3.92 12.10
C SER A 34 5.53 -3.37 11.15
N TYR A 35 4.82 -4.28 10.49
CA TYR A 35 3.73 -3.97 9.59
C TYR A 35 2.42 -4.45 10.20
N LEU A 36 1.39 -3.63 10.07
CA LEU A 36 0.04 -3.92 10.55
C LEU A 36 -0.93 -3.61 9.41
N CYS A 37 -1.91 -4.49 9.23
CA CYS A 37 -2.98 -4.35 8.27
C CYS A 37 -4.34 -4.39 8.99
N GLY A 38 -5.43 -4.20 8.27
CA GLY A 38 -6.77 -4.46 8.79
C GLY A 38 -7.22 -3.57 9.94
N LYS A 39 -8.00 -4.14 10.86
CA LYS A 39 -8.59 -3.42 12.00
C LYS A 39 -7.53 -3.13 13.06
N GLU A 40 -6.50 -3.96 13.10
CA GLU A 40 -5.35 -3.91 13.99
C GLU A 40 -4.51 -2.66 13.70
N ALA A 41 -4.35 -2.29 12.42
CA ALA A 41 -3.70 -1.04 12.03
C ALA A 41 -4.44 0.18 12.61
N LEU A 42 -5.78 0.21 12.50
CA LEU A 42 -6.60 1.30 13.04
C LEU A 42 -6.58 1.33 14.58
N TYR A 43 -6.63 0.16 15.21
CA TYR A 43 -6.51 0.04 16.66
C TYR A 43 -5.15 0.57 17.14
N MET A 44 -4.07 0.21 16.44
CA MET A 44 -2.72 0.68 16.74
C MET A 44 -2.61 2.21 16.67
N GLU A 45 -3.38 2.87 15.79
CA GLU A 45 -3.44 4.33 15.72
C GLU A 45 -4.05 4.98 16.98
N SER A 46 -4.84 4.25 17.76
CA SER A 46 -5.46 4.73 19.01
C SER A 46 -4.55 4.61 20.24
N LEU A 47 -3.50 3.78 20.17
CA LEU A 47 -2.61 3.52 21.29
C LEU A 47 -1.59 4.66 21.48
N THR A 48 -1.03 4.74 22.68
CA THR A 48 0.14 5.57 22.97
C THR A 48 1.43 4.86 22.59
N GLU A 49 2.48 5.61 22.34
CA GLU A 49 3.81 5.12 21.99
C GLU A 49 4.41 4.21 23.09
N ASP A 50 4.13 4.50 24.37
CA ASP A 50 4.56 3.70 25.51
C ASP A 50 3.87 2.33 25.58
N GLN A 51 2.56 2.30 25.29
CA GLN A 51 1.81 1.04 25.19
C GLN A 51 2.38 0.17 24.07
N ILE A 52 2.63 0.77 22.91
CA ILE A 52 3.25 0.06 21.78
C ILE A 52 4.64 -0.47 22.13
N ALA A 53 5.46 0.34 22.79
CA ALA A 53 6.79 -0.05 23.23
C ALA A 53 6.74 -1.28 24.16
N SER A 54 5.84 -1.25 25.14
CA SER A 54 5.67 -2.35 26.10
C SER A 54 5.12 -3.61 25.43
N ASP A 55 4.10 -3.49 24.58
CA ASP A 55 3.46 -4.62 23.90
C ASP A 55 4.43 -5.28 22.92
N LEU A 56 5.16 -4.48 22.12
CA LEU A 56 6.16 -4.98 21.18
C LEU A 56 7.29 -5.72 21.92
N ARG A 57 7.79 -5.15 23.03
CA ARG A 57 8.76 -5.83 23.88
C ARG A 57 8.21 -7.17 24.36
N GLY A 58 6.99 -7.21 24.91
CA GLY A 58 6.39 -8.45 25.41
C GLY A 58 6.26 -9.54 24.34
N VAL A 59 5.90 -9.16 23.11
CA VAL A 59 5.88 -10.08 21.96
C VAL A 59 7.29 -10.59 21.66
N LEU A 60 8.28 -9.71 21.54
CA LEU A 60 9.66 -10.08 21.22
C LEU A 60 10.27 -10.98 22.30
N GLU A 61 10.08 -10.69 23.59
CA GLU A 61 10.58 -11.51 24.69
C GLU A 61 9.94 -12.91 24.68
N LYS A 62 8.64 -13.01 24.37
CA LYS A 62 7.93 -14.29 24.26
C LYS A 62 8.51 -15.17 23.15
N PHE A 63 8.83 -14.60 21.99
CA PHE A 63 9.35 -15.36 20.84
C PHE A 63 10.85 -15.63 20.95
N LEU A 64 11.64 -14.64 21.36
CA LEU A 64 13.10 -14.74 21.43
C LEU A 64 13.60 -15.39 22.72
N LYS A 65 12.73 -15.51 23.74
CA LYS A 65 13.07 -16.04 25.07
C LYS A 65 14.29 -15.35 25.70
N LYS A 66 14.41 -14.04 25.47
CA LYS A 66 15.48 -13.17 25.96
C LYS A 66 14.87 -11.90 26.52
N HIS A 67 15.56 -11.29 27.48
CA HIS A 67 15.21 -9.95 27.96
C HIS A 67 15.51 -8.91 26.88
N ILE A 68 14.52 -8.10 26.53
CA ILE A 68 14.62 -7.06 25.50
C ILE A 68 14.43 -5.69 26.14
N PRO A 69 15.38 -4.75 26.01
CA PRO A 69 15.20 -3.40 26.53
C PRO A 69 14.03 -2.69 25.84
N LEU A 70 13.40 -1.74 26.54
CA LEU A 70 12.40 -0.88 25.92
C LEU A 70 13.01 -0.05 24.80
N PRO A 71 12.29 0.17 23.68
CA PRO A 71 12.77 1.02 22.60
C PRO A 71 12.89 2.47 23.08
N THR A 72 14.00 3.12 22.73
CA THR A 72 14.23 4.55 23.03
C THR A 72 13.28 5.46 22.28
N LYS A 73 12.77 5.02 21.12
CA LYS A 73 11.85 5.78 20.29
C LYS A 73 10.91 4.85 19.54
N VAL A 74 9.63 5.18 19.56
CA VAL A 74 8.61 4.56 18.73
C VAL A 74 8.12 5.59 17.72
N VAL A 75 8.07 5.20 16.45
CA VAL A 75 7.48 6.00 15.37
C VAL A 75 6.38 5.18 14.74
N ARG A 76 5.18 5.75 14.66
CA ARG A 76 3.99 5.10 14.10
C ARG A 76 3.38 5.98 13.01
N SER A 77 3.05 5.39 11.88
CA SER A 77 2.22 6.02 10.86
C SER A 77 0.75 6.02 11.26
N ARG A 78 0.02 7.10 10.97
CA ARG A 78 -1.42 7.22 11.21
C ARG A 78 -2.18 7.49 9.91
N TRP A 79 -1.98 6.62 8.91
CA TRP A 79 -2.50 6.82 7.56
C TRP A 79 -4.04 6.80 7.52
N GLY A 80 -4.68 5.98 8.36
CA GLY A 80 -6.13 5.84 8.43
C GLY A 80 -6.82 7.10 8.97
N ASN A 81 -6.30 7.67 10.06
CA ASN A 81 -6.86 8.89 10.65
C ASN A 81 -6.30 10.20 10.07
N SER A 82 -5.32 10.13 9.17
CA SER A 82 -4.77 11.31 8.52
C SER A 82 -5.79 11.97 7.59
N LYS A 83 -6.05 13.27 7.79
CA LYS A 83 -7.05 14.06 7.06
C LYS A 83 -6.89 14.00 5.54
N ASN A 84 -5.64 13.94 5.06
CA ASN A 84 -5.31 14.06 3.64
C ASN A 84 -5.18 12.70 2.92
N THR A 85 -5.07 11.60 3.65
CA THR A 85 -4.87 10.26 3.05
C THR A 85 -6.00 9.30 3.35
N ARG A 86 -6.56 9.34 4.57
CA ARG A 86 -7.72 8.52 5.01
C ARG A 86 -7.56 7.02 4.75
N GLY A 87 -6.33 6.54 4.70
CA GLY A 87 -5.95 5.21 4.21
C GLY A 87 -4.51 5.21 3.72
N SER A 88 -3.97 4.02 3.45
CA SER A 88 -2.61 3.84 2.92
C SER A 88 -2.58 3.88 1.40
N TYR A 89 -3.32 2.96 0.76
CA TYR A 89 -3.41 2.81 -0.68
C TYR A 89 -4.70 2.07 -1.05
N CYS A 90 -5.13 2.17 -2.32
CA CYS A 90 -6.33 1.50 -2.79
C CYS A 90 -6.18 -0.04 -2.84
N TYR A 91 -7.28 -0.76 -2.95
CA TYR A 91 -7.30 -2.19 -3.28
C TYR A 91 -8.67 -2.55 -3.86
N ILE A 92 -8.75 -3.65 -4.62
CA ILE A 92 -10.03 -4.16 -5.13
C ILE A 92 -10.71 -4.96 -4.02
N LYS A 93 -11.75 -4.37 -3.43
CA LYS A 93 -12.57 -5.03 -2.40
C LYS A 93 -13.35 -6.20 -3.01
N VAL A 94 -13.67 -7.21 -2.19
CA VAL A 94 -14.61 -8.27 -2.58
C VAL A 94 -15.90 -7.66 -3.13
N GLY A 95 -16.27 -8.04 -4.35
CA GLY A 95 -17.42 -7.52 -5.09
C GLY A 95 -17.11 -6.33 -6.02
N ALA A 96 -15.94 -5.73 -5.92
CA ALA A 96 -15.44 -4.73 -6.87
C ALA A 96 -14.67 -5.41 -8.01
N THR A 97 -14.47 -4.67 -9.10
CA THR A 97 -13.74 -5.14 -10.29
C THR A 97 -12.72 -4.09 -10.73
N VAL A 98 -11.81 -4.48 -11.63
CA VAL A 98 -10.91 -3.53 -12.29
C VAL A 98 -11.69 -2.48 -13.10
N GLY A 99 -12.91 -2.80 -13.54
CA GLY A 99 -13.79 -1.83 -14.20
C GLY A 99 -14.17 -0.64 -13.31
N ASP A 100 -14.14 -0.80 -11.98
CA ASP A 100 -14.36 0.33 -11.05
C ASP A 100 -13.19 1.32 -11.08
N VAL A 101 -11.96 0.81 -11.28
CA VAL A 101 -10.75 1.63 -11.47
C VAL A 101 -10.82 2.39 -12.79
N ASP A 102 -11.24 1.72 -13.87
CA ASP A 102 -11.41 2.35 -15.19
C ASP A 102 -12.53 3.40 -15.17
N THR A 103 -13.60 3.16 -14.39
CA THR A 103 -14.68 4.12 -14.15
C THR A 103 -14.16 5.35 -13.40
N LEU A 104 -13.37 5.16 -12.33
CA LEU A 104 -12.77 6.27 -11.58
C LEU A 104 -11.78 7.10 -12.42
N ALA A 105 -11.15 6.49 -13.43
CA ALA A 105 -10.26 7.16 -14.36
C ALA A 105 -10.98 8.02 -15.43
N GLN A 106 -12.31 7.90 -15.57
CA GLN A 106 -13.05 8.67 -16.57
C GLN A 106 -13.19 10.14 -16.15
N PRO A 107 -13.02 11.09 -17.08
CA PRO A 107 -13.26 12.49 -16.80
C PRO A 107 -14.76 12.78 -16.69
N ILE A 108 -15.11 13.82 -15.94
CA ILE A 108 -16.45 14.43 -15.98
C ILE A 108 -16.46 15.47 -17.10
N CYS A 109 -17.33 15.27 -18.08
CA CYS A 109 -17.44 16.15 -19.25
C CYS A 109 -18.67 17.06 -19.19
N ASP A 110 -18.62 18.17 -19.94
CA ASP A 110 -19.80 18.98 -20.24
C ASP A 110 -20.69 18.32 -21.31
N ASN A 111 -21.81 18.98 -21.66
CA ASN A 111 -22.75 18.50 -22.67
C ASN A 111 -22.15 18.36 -24.08
N ASN A 112 -21.02 19.01 -24.36
CA ASN A 112 -20.31 18.95 -25.64
C ASN A 112 -19.17 17.92 -25.61
N GLY A 113 -19.04 17.15 -24.53
CA GLY A 113 -17.98 16.14 -24.37
C GLY A 113 -16.63 16.71 -23.96
N LYS A 114 -16.54 17.99 -23.59
CA LYS A 114 -15.29 18.60 -23.11
C LYS A 114 -15.05 18.20 -21.66
N PRO A 115 -13.88 17.64 -21.30
CA PRO A 115 -13.59 17.26 -19.92
C PRO A 115 -13.41 18.50 -19.03
N LEU A 116 -14.23 18.61 -17.98
CA LEU A 116 -14.19 19.66 -16.97
C LEU A 116 -13.39 19.26 -15.73
N LEU A 117 -13.51 17.99 -15.33
CA LEU A 117 -12.78 17.41 -14.21
C LEU A 117 -12.13 16.10 -14.63
N GLN A 118 -10.86 15.95 -14.25
CA GLN A 118 -10.03 14.80 -14.59
C GLN A 118 -9.46 14.20 -13.31
N PHE A 119 -9.25 12.88 -13.31
CA PHE A 119 -8.77 12.15 -12.16
C PHE A 119 -7.45 11.44 -12.49
N ALA A 120 -6.45 11.69 -11.66
CA ALA A 120 -5.16 11.02 -11.68
C ALA A 120 -4.84 10.50 -10.27
N GLY A 121 -3.83 9.65 -10.17
CA GLY A 121 -3.41 9.04 -8.92
C GLY A 121 -3.45 7.51 -8.97
N GLU A 122 -2.91 6.87 -7.94
CA GLU A 122 -2.73 5.42 -7.91
C GLU A 122 -4.04 4.65 -8.12
N ALA A 123 -5.17 5.16 -7.64
CA ALA A 123 -6.47 4.51 -7.76
C ALA A 123 -7.07 4.59 -9.17
N THR A 124 -6.37 5.17 -10.15
CA THR A 124 -6.88 5.37 -11.52
C THR A 124 -6.09 4.60 -12.58
N HIS A 125 -5.24 3.65 -12.19
CA HIS A 125 -4.47 2.80 -13.11
C HIS A 125 -4.90 1.34 -12.99
N SER A 126 -5.58 0.78 -13.99
CA SER A 126 -6.13 -0.59 -13.93
C SER A 126 -5.08 -1.70 -13.74
N SER A 127 -3.87 -1.52 -14.29
CA SER A 127 -2.78 -2.51 -14.13
C SER A 127 -1.83 -2.26 -12.95
N PHE A 128 -1.71 -1.01 -12.47
CA PHE A 128 -0.68 -0.59 -11.51
C PHE A 128 -1.27 0.23 -10.36
N TYR A 129 -2.50 -0.10 -9.96
CA TYR A 129 -3.12 0.51 -8.80
C TYR A 129 -2.32 0.22 -7.52
N SER A 130 -2.43 1.09 -6.52
CA SER A 130 -1.70 1.00 -5.24
C SER A 130 -0.18 1.19 -5.35
N THR A 131 0.31 1.76 -6.46
CA THR A 131 1.75 1.97 -6.68
C THR A 131 2.08 3.41 -7.05
N THR A 132 3.28 3.84 -6.67
CA THR A 132 3.81 5.17 -7.03
C THR A 132 3.97 5.36 -8.53
N HIS A 133 4.44 4.33 -9.26
CA HIS A 133 4.60 4.43 -10.71
C HIS A 133 3.25 4.48 -11.43
N GLY A 134 2.22 3.78 -10.94
CA GLY A 134 0.85 3.93 -11.44
C GLY A 134 0.31 5.35 -11.25
N ALA A 135 0.58 5.97 -10.09
CA ALA A 135 0.23 7.37 -9.85
C ALA A 135 0.96 8.33 -10.83
N LEU A 136 2.25 8.10 -11.09
CA LEU A 136 3.01 8.89 -12.06
C LEU A 136 2.44 8.76 -13.49
N LEU A 137 2.19 7.53 -13.93
CA LEU A 137 1.67 7.26 -15.29
C LEU A 137 0.29 7.88 -15.51
N THR A 138 -0.59 7.81 -14.52
CA THR A 138 -1.92 8.46 -14.59
C THR A 138 -1.82 9.98 -14.57
N GLY A 139 -0.85 10.55 -13.85
CA GLY A 139 -0.53 11.98 -13.93
C GLY A 139 -0.13 12.41 -15.35
N HIS A 140 0.74 11.64 -16.01
CA HIS A 140 1.10 11.88 -17.42
C HIS A 140 -0.10 11.73 -18.37
N ARG A 141 -0.97 10.74 -18.13
CA ARG A 141 -2.19 10.51 -18.92
C ARG A 141 -3.11 11.73 -18.90
N GLU A 142 -3.44 12.27 -17.72
CA GLU A 142 -4.32 13.43 -17.62
C GLU A 142 -3.64 14.72 -18.10
N ALA A 143 -2.33 14.88 -17.84
CA ALA A 143 -1.57 16.02 -18.38
C ALA A 143 -1.60 16.04 -19.92
N LYS A 144 -1.41 14.88 -20.57
CA LYS A 144 -1.52 14.76 -22.03
C LYS A 144 -2.94 15.10 -22.51
N ARG A 145 -3.99 14.59 -21.84
CA ARG A 145 -5.39 14.90 -22.16
C ARG A 145 -5.69 16.41 -22.10
N ILE A 146 -5.12 17.12 -21.13
CA ILE A 146 -5.22 18.59 -21.03
C ILE A 146 -4.49 19.27 -22.19
N LEU A 147 -3.25 18.85 -22.50
CA LEU A 147 -2.46 19.44 -23.58
C LEU A 147 -3.14 19.26 -24.95
N ASP A 148 -3.73 18.09 -25.18
CA ASP A 148 -4.46 17.77 -26.40
C ASP A 148 -5.76 18.59 -26.49
N LEU A 149 -6.48 18.77 -25.37
CA LEU A 149 -7.71 19.58 -25.31
C LEU A 149 -7.49 21.05 -25.71
N TYR A 150 -6.37 21.65 -25.26
CA TYR A 150 -6.05 23.05 -25.54
C TYR A 150 -5.18 23.24 -26.78
N GLY A 151 -4.91 22.16 -27.54
CA GLY A 151 -4.09 22.21 -28.75
C GLY A 151 -2.61 22.58 -28.51
N ILE A 152 -2.14 22.51 -27.26
CA ILE A 152 -0.77 22.90 -26.88
C ILE A 152 0.24 21.87 -27.39
N ALA A 153 -0.15 20.59 -27.48
CA ALA A 153 0.72 19.50 -27.94
C ALA A 153 1.20 19.65 -29.40
N ASN A 154 0.49 20.40 -30.24
CA ASN A 154 0.78 20.57 -31.68
C ASN A 154 1.44 21.92 -32.02
N SER A 155 1.93 22.68 -31.03
CA SER A 155 2.46 24.04 -31.23
C SER A 155 4.00 24.09 -31.45
N LYS A 156 4.59 23.03 -32.00
CA LYS A 156 6.01 22.98 -32.39
C LYS A 156 6.20 22.66 -33.86
#